data_AF-A0A428MN72-F1
#
_entry.id   AF-A0A428MN72-F1
#
_cell.length_a   1.000
_cell.length_b   1.000
_cell.length_c   1.000
_cell.angle_alpha   90.00
_cell.angle_beta   90.00
_cell.angle_gamma   90.00
#
_symmetry.space_group_name_H-M   'P 1'
#
loop_
_entity.id
_entity.type
_entity.pdbx_description
1 polymer ?
#
loop_
_entity_poly.entity_id
_entity_poly.type
_entity_poly.pdbx_seq_one_letter_code
_entity_poly.pdbx_strand_id
1 'polypeptide(L)'
;MAISTALLAGGCSRFRPKPPAQYVYVTAKQTFLRDRVAAVSNRTGTVGNGDKLQVLEHGRRFLRVQTEKGEQGWIDEKAVATQEIFDQFEALKEEHKADPTVASAVVRDEVYMHSKPGRDTERFYRLSEGEKLKLLARATLPKPIPPGTRPVKPVAPAPAAAANAAPKAVAPATPVEEPPAMEDWWLVRDSKGDTGWLLSRMMDVDAPDALTRYSEGQRMVGAYILTTVNDPEAEQENKDIPVYVTVLSPYKAGLPYDFDQVRVFTWNVKKHRYETGFREHNIEGYLPVDVKMAKDPYGKSPTAATPAPTFTYRVLSDEAGPVIPDPVTGAIVPGKTVEKTYRLEGNLVRRILPPGTQAPGEAHVEPVSEKKKAAKAAKEAKGKKKH
;
A
#
# COMPACT_ATOMS: atom_id res chain seq x y z
N MET A 1 -86.32 -0.26 -35.85
CA MET A 1 -85.57 -0.64 -34.63
C MET A 1 -84.09 -0.52 -34.94
N ALA A 2 -83.42 0.48 -34.37
CA ALA A 2 -81.98 0.68 -34.51
C ALA A 2 -81.28 0.01 -33.33
N ILE A 3 -80.31 -0.86 -33.60
CA ILE A 3 -79.43 -1.47 -32.60
C ILE A 3 -78.06 -0.80 -32.75
N SER A 4 -77.72 0.07 -31.81
CA SER A 4 -76.40 0.67 -31.66
C SER A 4 -75.53 -0.23 -30.79
N THR A 5 -74.51 -0.83 -31.40
CA THR A 5 -73.48 -1.62 -30.71
C THR A 5 -72.35 -0.68 -30.27
N ALA A 6 -72.27 -0.38 -28.97
CA ALA A 6 -71.17 0.39 -28.39
C ALA A 6 -69.98 -0.54 -28.10
N LEU A 7 -68.87 -0.38 -28.83
CA LEU A 7 -67.57 -0.99 -28.50
C LEU A 7 -66.92 -0.24 -27.33
N LEU A 8 -66.74 -0.95 -26.21
CA LEU A 8 -65.89 -0.53 -25.10
C LEU A 8 -64.41 -0.76 -25.47
N ALA A 9 -63.71 0.29 -25.88
CA ALA A 9 -62.25 0.29 -25.96
C ALA A 9 -61.65 0.56 -24.56
N GLY A 10 -61.52 -0.48 -23.75
CA GLY A 10 -60.73 -0.45 -22.51
C GLY A 10 -59.24 -0.42 -22.84
N GLY A 11 -58.63 0.77 -22.75
CA GLY A 11 -57.22 1.00 -23.08
C GLY A 11 -56.24 0.19 -22.21
N CYS A 12 -55.41 -0.61 -22.88
CA CYS A 12 -54.22 -1.27 -22.35
C CYS A 12 -53.14 -0.25 -21.93
N SER A 13 -53.20 0.24 -20.70
CA SER A 13 -52.11 1.05 -20.10
C SER A 13 -51.22 0.26 -19.11
N ARG A 14 -51.48 -1.04 -18.91
CA ARG A 14 -50.84 -1.87 -17.87
C ARG A 14 -49.56 -2.61 -18.26
N PHE A 15 -49.02 -2.42 -19.46
CA PHE A 15 -47.84 -3.18 -19.94
C PHE A 15 -46.64 -2.31 -20.33
N ARG A 16 -46.43 -1.17 -19.68
CA ARG A 16 -45.08 -0.60 -19.66
C ARG A 16 -44.30 -1.32 -18.56
N PRO A 17 -43.31 -2.18 -18.88
CA PRO A 17 -42.44 -2.73 -17.87
C PRO A 17 -41.83 -1.58 -17.08
N LYS A 18 -42.03 -1.58 -15.76
CA LYS A 18 -41.40 -0.58 -14.89
C LYS A 18 -39.90 -0.71 -15.11
N PRO A 19 -39.18 0.38 -15.45
CA PRO A 19 -37.74 0.31 -15.61
C PRO A 19 -37.14 -0.28 -14.33
N PRO A 20 -36.08 -1.10 -14.45
CA PRO A 20 -35.44 -1.70 -13.30
C PRO A 20 -35.03 -0.62 -12.30
N ALA A 21 -35.13 -0.92 -11.02
CA ALA A 21 -34.70 0.01 -9.97
C ALA A 21 -33.20 0.27 -10.13
N GLN A 22 -32.85 1.54 -10.34
CA GLN A 22 -31.46 1.98 -10.38
C GLN A 22 -31.04 2.46 -9.00
N TYR A 23 -29.80 2.15 -8.62
CA TYR A 23 -29.26 2.51 -7.32
C TYR A 23 -27.98 3.33 -7.47
N VAL A 24 -27.77 4.23 -6.52
CA VAL A 24 -26.54 4.99 -6.34
C VAL A 24 -26.14 4.97 -4.87
N TYR A 25 -24.86 5.17 -4.60
CA TYR A 25 -24.29 5.06 -3.26
C TYR A 25 -23.58 6.36 -2.88
N VAL A 26 -23.78 6.84 -1.67
CA VAL A 26 -23.25 8.16 -1.28
C VAL A 26 -21.73 8.12 -1.08
N THR A 27 -21.00 9.04 -1.72
CA THR A 27 -19.53 9.18 -1.61
C THR A 27 -19.12 10.28 -0.62
N ALA A 28 -20.01 11.24 -0.32
CA ALA A 28 -19.72 12.30 0.64
C ALA A 28 -19.65 11.74 2.08
N LYS A 29 -18.80 12.33 2.94
CA LYS A 29 -18.74 11.98 4.38
C LYS A 29 -20.14 12.01 5.00
N GLN A 30 -20.82 13.13 4.79
CA GLN A 30 -22.21 13.35 5.14
C GLN A 30 -22.77 14.44 4.23
N THR A 31 -24.00 14.27 3.77
CA THR A 31 -24.73 15.25 2.98
C THR A 31 -26.22 15.15 3.30
N PHE A 32 -27.02 15.99 2.65
CA PHE A 32 -28.46 16.04 2.85
C PHE A 32 -29.20 15.99 1.52
N LEU A 33 -30.40 15.43 1.58
CA LEU A 33 -31.34 15.45 0.47
C LEU A 33 -32.09 16.79 0.47
N ARG A 34 -32.30 17.35 -0.71
CA ARG A 34 -33.00 18.62 -0.92
C ARG A 34 -34.43 18.39 -1.39
N ASP A 35 -35.38 19.21 -0.95
CA ASP A 35 -36.76 19.14 -1.47
C ASP A 35 -36.83 19.52 -2.95
N ARG A 36 -35.98 20.44 -3.40
CA ARG A 36 -35.91 20.95 -4.79
C ARG A 36 -34.49 21.35 -5.18
N VAL A 37 -34.25 21.43 -6.50
CA VAL A 37 -33.00 21.96 -7.07
C VAL A 37 -33.11 23.48 -7.21
N ALA A 38 -32.74 24.23 -6.16
CA ALA A 38 -32.74 25.69 -6.14
C ALA A 38 -31.63 26.25 -5.24
N ALA A 39 -31.33 27.54 -5.37
CA ALA A 39 -30.36 28.24 -4.52
C ALA A 39 -30.70 28.16 -3.03
N VAL A 40 -32.00 28.12 -2.71
CA VAL A 40 -32.53 27.88 -1.36
C VAL A 40 -33.41 26.63 -1.43
N SER A 41 -33.13 25.66 -0.57
CA SER A 41 -33.86 24.39 -0.50
C SER A 41 -33.94 23.92 0.95
N ASN A 42 -34.97 23.13 1.24
CA ASN A 42 -35.14 22.51 2.55
C ASN A 42 -34.45 21.15 2.59
N ARG A 43 -33.96 20.77 3.77
CA ARG A 43 -33.40 19.44 4.04
C ARG A 43 -34.53 18.44 4.26
N THR A 44 -34.61 17.43 3.41
CA THR A 44 -35.62 16.35 3.52
C THR A 44 -35.09 15.08 4.18
N GLY A 45 -33.77 14.91 4.23
CA GLY A 45 -33.12 13.73 4.79
C GLY A 45 -31.62 13.91 4.93
N THR A 46 -30.97 13.00 5.65
CA THR A 46 -29.52 13.00 5.89
C THR A 46 -28.93 11.68 5.45
N VAL A 47 -27.86 11.73 4.66
CA VAL A 47 -27.21 10.53 4.12
C VAL A 47 -25.70 10.63 4.28
N GLY A 48 -25.05 9.51 4.52
CA GLY A 48 -23.62 9.38 4.79
C GLY A 48 -22.90 8.44 3.82
N ASN A 49 -21.57 8.39 3.89
CA ASN A 49 -20.76 7.58 2.99
C ASN A 49 -21.17 6.09 3.03
N GLY A 50 -21.43 5.51 1.86
CA GLY A 50 -21.87 4.12 1.69
C GLY A 50 -23.39 3.92 1.66
N ASP A 51 -24.21 4.94 2.00
CA ASP A 51 -25.67 4.80 1.99
C ASP A 51 -26.20 4.49 0.59
N LYS A 52 -27.05 3.46 0.49
CA LYS A 52 -27.73 3.05 -0.74
C LYS A 52 -28.99 3.88 -0.97
N LEU A 53 -29.12 4.39 -2.19
CA LEU A 53 -30.20 5.27 -2.61
C LEU A 53 -30.84 4.76 -3.90
N GLN A 54 -32.17 4.64 -3.92
CA GLN A 54 -32.89 4.30 -5.13
C GLN A 54 -33.12 5.56 -5.96
N VAL A 55 -32.72 5.56 -7.24
CA VAL A 55 -32.94 6.66 -8.16
C VAL A 55 -34.38 6.63 -8.66
N LEU A 56 -35.09 7.74 -8.50
CA LEU A 56 -36.45 7.97 -8.98
C LEU A 56 -36.46 8.78 -10.28
N GLU A 57 -35.58 9.78 -10.37
CA GLU A 57 -35.56 10.74 -11.49
C GLU A 57 -34.14 11.28 -11.71
N HIS A 58 -33.76 11.51 -12.97
CA HIS A 58 -32.50 12.14 -13.36
C HIS A 58 -32.72 13.60 -13.74
N GLY A 59 -32.14 14.51 -12.98
CA GLY A 59 -31.98 15.91 -13.35
C GLY A 59 -30.61 16.15 -13.99
N ARG A 60 -30.32 17.38 -14.42
CA ARG A 60 -29.09 17.72 -15.14
C ARG A 60 -27.79 17.44 -14.36
N ARG A 61 -27.79 17.68 -13.05
CA ARG A 61 -26.65 17.50 -12.13
C ARG A 61 -27.07 16.93 -10.77
N PHE A 62 -28.35 16.56 -10.68
CA PHE A 62 -28.97 16.13 -9.44
C PHE A 62 -29.81 14.90 -9.74
N LEU A 63 -29.82 13.97 -8.80
CA LEU A 63 -30.66 12.79 -8.85
C LEU A 63 -31.74 12.92 -7.79
N ARG A 64 -32.99 12.69 -8.17
CA ARG A 64 -34.06 12.52 -7.18
C ARG A 64 -34.00 11.09 -6.70
N VAL A 65 -33.79 10.93 -5.40
CA VAL A 65 -33.51 9.64 -4.78
C VAL A 65 -34.48 9.37 -3.64
N GLN A 66 -34.60 8.09 -3.29
CA GLN A 66 -35.28 7.61 -2.10
C GLN A 66 -34.31 6.80 -1.24
N THR A 67 -34.24 7.10 0.05
CA THR A 67 -33.49 6.30 1.03
C THR A 67 -34.24 5.02 1.38
N GLU A 68 -33.57 4.05 1.99
CA GLU A 68 -34.23 2.85 2.52
C GLU A 68 -35.31 3.17 3.57
N LYS A 69 -35.19 4.32 4.25
CA LYS A 69 -36.18 4.85 5.22
C LYS A 69 -37.38 5.51 4.55
N GLY A 70 -37.40 5.60 3.22
CA GLY A 70 -38.48 6.21 2.45
C GLY A 70 -38.38 7.72 2.28
N GLU A 71 -37.37 8.38 2.85
CA GLU A 71 -37.11 9.82 2.66
C GLU A 71 -36.74 10.09 1.20
N GLN A 72 -37.30 11.15 0.62
CA GLN A 72 -37.05 11.51 -0.78
C GLN A 72 -36.47 12.91 -0.90
N GLY A 73 -35.61 13.10 -1.88
CA GLY A 73 -35.11 14.42 -2.26
C GLY A 73 -34.04 14.37 -3.33
N TRP A 74 -33.45 15.51 -3.62
CA TRP A 74 -32.42 15.70 -4.64
C TRP A 74 -31.03 15.69 -4.03
N ILE A 75 -30.12 14.92 -4.63
CA ILE A 75 -28.69 14.86 -4.29
C ILE A 75 -27.84 15.22 -5.51
N ASP A 76 -26.70 15.90 -5.31
CA ASP A 76 -25.77 16.20 -6.41
C ASP A 76 -25.16 14.88 -6.91
N GLU A 77 -25.12 14.69 -8.23
CA GLU A 77 -24.56 13.51 -8.88
C GLU A 77 -23.09 13.27 -8.49
N LYS A 78 -22.33 14.33 -8.21
CA LYS A 78 -20.93 14.22 -7.75
C LYS A 78 -20.78 13.68 -6.33
N ALA A 79 -21.86 13.68 -5.55
CA ALA A 79 -21.87 13.18 -4.17
C ALA A 79 -22.28 11.70 -4.09
N VAL A 80 -22.45 11.04 -5.24
CA VAL A 80 -22.79 9.62 -5.33
C VAL A 80 -21.89 8.87 -6.29
N ALA A 81 -21.78 7.56 -6.09
CA ALA A 81 -21.19 6.58 -6.99
C ALA A 81 -22.32 5.76 -7.63
N THR A 82 -22.13 5.34 -8.88
CA THR A 82 -23.11 4.51 -9.58
C THR A 82 -23.04 3.06 -9.13
N GLN A 83 -24.02 2.24 -9.53
CA GLN A 83 -24.01 0.80 -9.26
C GLN A 83 -22.75 0.13 -9.84
N GLU A 84 -22.29 0.56 -11.02
CA GLU A 84 -21.11 -0.01 -11.67
C GLU A 84 -19.83 0.26 -10.84
N ILE A 85 -19.71 1.44 -10.23
CA ILE A 85 -18.58 1.75 -9.34
C ILE A 85 -18.67 0.88 -8.09
N PHE A 86 -19.87 0.75 -7.50
CA PHE A 86 -20.07 -0.14 -6.34
C PHE A 86 -19.66 -1.58 -6.65
N ASP A 87 -20.09 -2.11 -7.80
CA ASP A 87 -19.78 -3.48 -8.23
C ASP A 87 -18.27 -3.70 -8.44
N GLN A 88 -17.53 -2.68 -8.90
CA GLN A 88 -16.07 -2.75 -9.00
C GLN A 88 -15.41 -2.91 -7.62
N PHE A 89 -15.89 -2.20 -6.60
CA PHE A 89 -15.35 -2.32 -5.25
C PHE A 89 -15.76 -3.63 -4.58
N GLU A 90 -16.97 -4.13 -4.81
CA GLU A 90 -17.38 -5.46 -4.35
C GLU A 90 -16.54 -6.57 -5.01
N ALA A 91 -16.19 -6.42 -6.29
CA ALA A 91 -15.28 -7.33 -6.97
C ALA A 91 -13.88 -7.33 -6.33
N LEU A 92 -13.30 -6.15 -6.05
CA LEU A 92 -12.02 -6.03 -5.34
C LEU A 92 -12.06 -6.65 -3.95
N LYS A 93 -13.18 -6.46 -3.25
CA LYS A 93 -13.41 -7.01 -1.91
C LYS A 93 -13.39 -8.54 -1.92
N GLU A 94 -14.08 -9.16 -2.87
CA GLU A 94 -14.11 -10.62 -2.99
C GLU A 94 -12.81 -11.20 -3.55
N GLU A 95 -12.20 -10.57 -4.56
CA GLU A 95 -10.91 -10.99 -5.14
C GLU A 95 -9.81 -11.05 -4.08
N HIS A 96 -9.69 -9.99 -3.27
CA HIS A 96 -8.61 -9.85 -2.31
C HIS A 96 -8.99 -10.25 -0.89
N LYS A 97 -10.11 -10.96 -0.70
CA LYS A 97 -10.62 -11.34 0.65
C LYS A 97 -9.64 -12.23 1.41
N ALA A 98 -9.02 -13.16 0.69
CA ALA A 98 -8.10 -14.16 1.22
C ALA A 98 -6.64 -13.70 1.23
N ASP A 99 -6.34 -12.53 0.67
CA ASP A 99 -4.97 -12.03 0.61
C ASP A 99 -4.43 -11.77 2.02
N PRO A 100 -3.19 -12.22 2.29
CA PRO A 100 -2.57 -12.02 3.60
C PRO A 100 -2.29 -10.54 3.83
N THR A 101 -2.51 -10.11 5.07
CA THR A 101 -2.09 -8.77 5.47
C THR A 101 -0.57 -8.71 5.56
N VAL A 102 0.00 -7.81 4.77
CA VAL A 102 1.44 -7.60 4.67
C VAL A 102 1.94 -6.63 5.74
N ALA A 103 1.16 -5.62 6.10
CA ALA A 103 1.48 -4.67 7.17
C ALA A 103 0.19 -3.99 7.67
N SER A 104 0.25 -3.34 8.83
CA SER A 104 -0.85 -2.51 9.34
C SER A 104 -0.52 -1.03 9.15
N ALA A 105 -1.53 -0.21 8.91
CA ALA A 105 -1.38 1.23 8.71
C ALA A 105 -2.56 2.00 9.31
N VAL A 106 -2.41 3.32 9.36
CA VAL A 106 -3.45 4.28 9.71
C VAL A 106 -3.58 5.32 8.61
N VAL A 107 -4.81 5.75 8.35
CA VAL A 107 -5.08 6.88 7.45
C VAL A 107 -4.56 8.17 8.09
N ARG A 108 -3.77 8.94 7.35
CA ARG A 108 -3.15 10.18 7.83
C ARG A 108 -4.09 11.38 7.77
N ASP A 109 -4.87 11.47 6.71
CA ASP A 109 -5.86 12.51 6.47
C ASP A 109 -6.99 11.91 5.64
N GLU A 110 -8.17 12.52 5.71
CA GLU A 110 -9.36 12.04 5.05
C GLU A 110 -9.15 11.85 3.55
N VAL A 111 -9.49 10.67 3.04
CA VAL A 111 -9.06 10.24 1.72
C VAL A 111 -10.06 9.25 1.12
N TYR A 112 -10.14 9.27 -0.21
CA TYR A 112 -10.94 8.31 -0.95
C TYR A 112 -10.12 7.08 -1.34
N MET A 113 -10.73 5.89 -1.22
CA MET A 113 -10.26 4.69 -1.88
C MET A 113 -10.57 4.76 -3.38
N HIS A 114 -9.66 4.19 -4.16
CA HIS A 114 -9.73 4.11 -5.61
C HIS A 114 -9.95 2.65 -6.07
N SER A 115 -10.62 2.47 -7.20
CA SER A 115 -10.83 1.15 -7.83
C SER A 115 -9.52 0.54 -8.34
N LYS A 116 -8.59 1.39 -8.80
CA LYS A 116 -7.27 1.03 -9.34
C LYS A 116 -6.22 2.04 -8.87
N PRO A 117 -4.93 1.68 -8.85
CA PRO A 117 -3.89 2.63 -8.54
C PRO A 117 -3.89 3.75 -9.59
N GLY A 118 -3.90 5.01 -9.15
CA GLY A 118 -3.94 6.17 -10.04
C GLY A 118 -4.85 7.28 -9.51
N ARG A 119 -4.51 8.53 -9.82
CA ARG A 119 -5.26 9.71 -9.32
C ARG A 119 -6.58 9.93 -10.05
N ASP A 120 -6.65 9.50 -11.29
CA ASP A 120 -7.78 9.72 -12.21
C ASP A 120 -8.62 8.44 -12.38
N THR A 121 -8.73 7.63 -11.32
CA THR A 121 -9.54 6.41 -11.28
C THR A 121 -10.83 6.62 -10.48
N GLU A 122 -11.78 5.70 -10.64
CA GLU A 122 -13.05 5.74 -9.92
C GLU A 122 -12.82 5.63 -8.41
N ARG A 123 -13.60 6.40 -7.65
CA ARG A 123 -13.46 6.51 -6.19
C ARG A 123 -14.80 6.35 -5.50
N PHE A 124 -14.80 5.71 -4.33
CA PHE A 124 -16.05 5.45 -3.62
C PHE A 124 -15.94 5.64 -2.10
N TYR A 125 -15.33 4.67 -1.40
CA TYR A 125 -15.22 4.71 0.06
C TYR A 125 -14.36 5.89 0.52
N ARG A 126 -14.87 6.65 1.49
CA ARG A 126 -14.16 7.79 2.09
C ARG A 126 -13.75 7.41 3.50
N LEU A 127 -12.44 7.35 3.73
CA LEU A 127 -11.87 6.96 5.01
C LEU A 127 -11.57 8.21 5.83
N SER A 128 -11.85 8.12 7.13
CA SER A 128 -11.52 9.17 8.07
C SER A 128 -10.05 9.07 8.51
N GLU A 129 -9.49 10.19 8.94
CA GLU A 129 -8.20 10.20 9.64
C GLU A 129 -8.22 9.23 10.83
N GLY A 130 -7.12 8.50 11.01
CA GLY A 130 -6.96 7.49 12.07
C GLY A 130 -7.60 6.13 11.78
N GLU A 131 -8.33 5.98 10.67
CA GLU A 131 -8.90 4.69 10.26
C GLU A 131 -7.79 3.64 10.11
N LYS A 132 -7.97 2.47 10.73
CA LYS A 132 -7.00 1.37 10.71
C LYS A 132 -7.11 0.59 9.41
N LEU A 133 -5.98 0.32 8.80
CA LEU A 133 -5.86 -0.35 7.51
C LEU A 133 -5.01 -1.61 7.62
N LYS A 134 -5.40 -2.62 6.84
CA LYS A 134 -4.57 -3.78 6.51
C LYS A 134 -4.01 -3.56 5.11
N LEU A 135 -2.70 -3.52 4.97
CA LEU A 135 -2.01 -3.38 3.69
C LEU A 135 -1.88 -4.75 3.02
N LEU A 136 -2.22 -4.85 1.73
CA LEU A 136 -2.26 -6.12 0.99
C LEU A 136 -1.20 -6.17 -0.10
N ALA A 137 -1.14 -5.16 -0.97
CA ALA A 137 -0.23 -5.14 -2.11
C ALA A 137 0.21 -3.71 -2.45
N ARG A 138 1.37 -3.58 -3.11
CA ARG A 138 1.90 -2.30 -3.58
C ARG A 138 1.84 -2.18 -5.09
N ALA A 139 1.67 -0.95 -5.54
CA ALA A 139 1.86 -0.56 -6.92
C ALA A 139 2.59 0.78 -6.99
N THR A 140 3.29 1.01 -8.09
CA THR A 140 3.93 2.29 -8.40
C THR A 140 3.63 2.69 -9.83
N LEU A 141 3.10 3.91 -10.00
CA LEU A 141 2.78 4.47 -11.31
C LEU A 141 3.43 5.85 -11.48
N PRO A 142 3.70 6.28 -12.73
CA PRO A 142 4.12 7.66 -12.98
C PRO A 142 3.01 8.63 -12.57
N LYS A 143 3.41 9.73 -11.95
CA LYS A 143 2.52 10.81 -11.58
C LYS A 143 1.88 11.39 -12.85
N PRO A 144 0.55 11.48 -12.94
CA PRO A 144 -0.09 12.10 -14.09
C PRO A 144 0.34 13.56 -14.18
N ILE A 145 0.83 13.93 -15.36
CA ILE A 145 1.23 15.30 -15.68
C ILE A 145 -0.05 16.10 -15.97
N PRO A 146 -0.28 17.24 -15.31
CA PRO A 146 -1.48 18.04 -15.56
C PRO A 146 -1.68 18.38 -17.04
N PRO A 147 -2.93 18.41 -17.54
CA PRO A 147 -3.20 18.87 -18.90
C PRO A 147 -2.67 20.29 -19.10
N GLY A 148 -1.74 20.47 -20.05
CA GLY A 148 -1.14 21.78 -20.39
C GLY A 148 0.35 21.92 -20.10
N THR A 149 0.94 21.03 -19.31
CA THR A 149 2.41 20.93 -19.17
C THR A 149 2.97 20.02 -20.27
N ARG A 150 3.75 20.58 -21.19
CA ARG A 150 4.32 19.84 -22.33
C ARG A 150 5.39 18.86 -21.84
N PRO A 151 5.37 17.58 -22.26
CA PRO A 151 6.54 16.73 -22.12
C PRO A 151 7.69 17.35 -22.94
N VAL A 152 8.87 17.45 -22.34
CA VAL A 152 10.05 17.97 -23.03
C VAL A 152 10.39 17.00 -24.17
N LYS A 153 10.41 17.48 -25.42
CA LYS A 153 10.69 16.64 -26.58
C LYS A 153 12.15 16.18 -26.54
N PRO A 154 12.45 14.90 -26.86
CA PRO A 154 13.83 14.45 -27.05
C PRO A 154 14.46 15.20 -28.22
N VAL A 155 15.58 15.88 -27.98
CA VAL A 155 16.41 16.43 -29.06
C VAL A 155 17.33 15.32 -29.53
N ALA A 156 17.18 14.90 -30.79
CA ALA A 156 18.06 13.90 -31.40
C ALA A 156 19.53 14.36 -31.34
N PRO A 157 20.49 13.45 -31.12
CA PRO A 157 21.90 13.83 -31.04
C PRO A 157 22.38 14.36 -32.40
N ALA A 158 22.97 15.56 -32.40
CA ALA A 158 23.63 16.12 -33.56
C ALA A 158 24.88 15.28 -33.92
N PRO A 159 25.23 15.11 -35.21
CA PRO A 159 26.38 14.33 -35.60
C PRO A 159 27.69 15.02 -35.18
N ALA A 160 28.63 14.22 -34.69
CA ALA A 160 29.94 14.67 -34.22
C ALA A 160 30.77 15.26 -35.38
N ALA A 161 31.17 16.53 -35.23
CA ALA A 161 32.22 17.14 -36.04
C ALA A 161 33.46 17.43 -35.18
N ALA A 162 34.62 17.22 -35.80
CA ALA A 162 35.93 17.05 -35.19
C ALA A 162 36.55 18.31 -34.55
N ALA A 163 37.58 18.02 -33.74
CA ALA A 163 38.36 18.90 -32.88
C ALA A 163 39.08 20.07 -33.59
N ASN A 164 39.05 21.25 -32.95
CA ASN A 164 40.24 21.95 -32.41
C ASN A 164 39.91 23.40 -31.99
N ALA A 165 40.42 23.79 -30.80
CA ALA A 165 40.76 25.14 -30.30
C ALA A 165 40.21 25.50 -28.91
N ALA A 166 41.08 26.20 -28.16
CA ALA A 166 41.13 26.49 -26.71
C ALA A 166 39.95 27.32 -26.11
N PRO A 167 39.88 27.46 -24.76
CA PRO A 167 38.63 27.49 -24.01
C PRO A 167 38.05 28.90 -23.83
N LYS A 168 36.76 29.07 -24.14
CA LYS A 168 35.94 30.18 -23.64
C LYS A 168 34.50 29.74 -23.41
N ALA A 169 33.96 30.27 -22.30
CA ALA A 169 32.57 30.30 -21.86
C ALA A 169 31.97 28.94 -21.43
N VAL A 170 31.59 28.89 -20.15
CA VAL A 170 30.68 27.89 -19.58
C VAL A 170 29.40 27.91 -20.39
N ALA A 171 29.23 26.92 -21.27
CA ALA A 171 27.96 26.62 -21.89
C ALA A 171 26.97 26.18 -20.79
N PRO A 172 25.70 26.61 -20.82
CA PRO A 172 24.71 26.17 -19.86
C PRO A 172 24.55 24.65 -19.97
N ALA A 173 24.58 23.99 -18.82
CA ALA A 173 24.43 22.56 -18.69
C ALA A 173 23.22 22.07 -19.51
N THR A 174 23.46 21.08 -20.35
CA THR A 174 22.43 20.28 -21.03
C THR A 174 21.41 19.83 -19.98
N PRO A 175 20.10 20.10 -20.14
CA PRO A 175 19.10 19.57 -19.22
C PRO A 175 19.10 18.05 -19.34
N VAL A 176 19.54 17.38 -18.28
CA VAL A 176 19.32 15.94 -18.10
C VAL A 176 17.81 15.79 -17.94
N GLU A 177 17.17 15.05 -18.84
CA GLU A 177 15.74 14.75 -18.77
C GLU A 177 15.46 14.04 -17.43
N GLU A 178 14.80 14.74 -16.51
CA GLU A 178 14.47 14.17 -15.20
C GLU A 178 13.44 13.04 -15.41
N PRO A 179 13.69 11.83 -14.87
CA PRO A 179 12.74 10.73 -14.98
C PRO A 179 11.38 11.13 -14.39
N PRO A 180 10.26 10.63 -14.96
CA PRO A 180 8.93 11.01 -14.50
C PRO A 180 8.79 10.75 -13.00
N ALA A 181 8.27 11.73 -12.27
CA ALA A 181 8.02 11.58 -10.84
C ALA A 181 7.05 10.42 -10.63
N MET A 182 7.43 9.45 -9.80
CA MET A 182 6.61 8.27 -9.51
C MET A 182 5.74 8.48 -8.27
N GLU A 183 4.67 7.69 -8.15
CA GLU A 183 3.78 7.64 -6.99
C GLU A 183 3.54 6.20 -6.56
N ASP A 184 3.68 5.96 -5.25
CA ASP A 184 3.42 4.66 -4.64
C ASP A 184 1.96 4.59 -4.16
N TRP A 185 1.35 3.44 -4.37
CA TRP A 185 -0.02 3.09 -4.02
C TRP A 185 -0.04 1.78 -3.24
N TRP A 186 -1.03 1.66 -2.37
CA TRP A 186 -1.30 0.47 -1.59
C TRP A 186 -2.72 0.00 -1.82
N LEU A 187 -2.88 -1.27 -2.16
CA LEU A 187 -4.15 -1.96 -1.99
C LEU A 187 -4.34 -2.21 -0.49
N VAL A 188 -5.45 -1.72 0.05
CA VAL A 188 -5.76 -1.79 1.48
C VAL A 188 -7.13 -2.39 1.71
N ARG A 189 -7.30 -2.92 2.92
CA ARG A 189 -8.59 -3.31 3.49
C ARG A 189 -8.83 -2.52 4.77
N ASP A 190 -9.96 -1.83 4.88
CA ASP A 190 -10.31 -1.07 6.08
C ASP A 190 -10.87 -1.97 7.21
N SER A 191 -11.31 -1.35 8.32
CA SER A 191 -11.91 -2.08 9.44
C SER A 191 -13.27 -2.72 9.13
N LYS A 192 -13.99 -2.22 8.12
CA LYS A 192 -15.28 -2.75 7.64
C LYS A 192 -15.11 -3.88 6.63
N GLY A 193 -13.88 -4.10 6.15
CA GLY A 193 -13.56 -5.08 5.13
C GLY A 193 -13.68 -4.55 3.71
N ASP A 194 -13.86 -3.25 3.52
CA ASP A 194 -13.89 -2.62 2.21
C ASP A 194 -12.46 -2.52 1.67
N THR A 195 -12.31 -2.87 0.39
CA THR A 195 -10.99 -3.01 -0.26
C THR A 195 -10.84 -2.00 -1.38
N GLY A 196 -9.70 -1.31 -1.44
CA GLY A 196 -9.40 -0.38 -2.52
C GLY A 196 -7.98 0.16 -2.48
N TRP A 197 -7.62 0.92 -3.50
CA TRP A 197 -6.29 1.51 -3.64
C TRP A 197 -6.20 2.87 -2.96
N LEU A 198 -5.11 3.09 -2.24
CA LEU A 198 -4.84 4.32 -1.53
C LEU A 198 -3.42 4.82 -1.82
N LEU A 199 -3.28 6.11 -2.02
CA LEU A 199 -1.99 6.73 -2.25
C LEU A 199 -1.13 6.61 -0.99
N SER A 200 0.10 6.09 -1.12
CA SER A 200 0.95 5.71 0.02
C SER A 200 1.25 6.86 0.98
N ARG A 201 1.25 8.12 0.53
CA ARG A 201 1.49 9.30 1.39
C ARG A 201 0.27 9.73 2.23
N MET A 202 -0.90 9.14 1.98
CA MET A 202 -2.14 9.40 2.73
C MET A 202 -2.34 8.41 3.88
N MET A 203 -1.36 7.56 4.12
CA MET A 203 -1.32 6.61 5.23
C MET A 203 0.07 6.60 5.85
N ASP A 204 0.14 6.20 7.11
CA ASP A 204 1.38 5.91 7.80
C ASP A 204 1.30 4.48 8.35
N VAL A 205 2.41 3.73 8.28
CA VAL A 205 2.45 2.37 8.85
C VAL A 205 2.23 2.47 10.36
N ASP A 206 1.42 1.54 10.89
CA ASP A 206 1.04 1.49 12.29
C ASP A 206 2.21 0.96 13.13
N ALA A 207 3.19 1.82 13.34
CA ALA A 207 4.38 1.58 14.15
C ALA A 207 4.36 2.50 15.37
N PRO A 208 4.79 2.03 16.56
CA PRO A 208 4.86 2.89 17.74
C PRO A 208 5.83 4.06 17.53
N ASP A 209 5.45 5.25 18.01
CA ASP A 209 6.27 6.46 17.97
C ASP A 209 7.64 6.28 18.66
N ALA A 210 7.71 5.40 19.67
CA ALA A 210 8.97 5.05 20.33
C ALA A 210 10.02 4.44 19.36
N LEU A 211 9.58 3.86 18.24
CA LEU A 211 10.45 3.31 17.20
C LEU A 211 10.77 4.32 16.09
N THR A 212 9.86 5.25 15.79
CA THR A 212 10.00 6.17 14.64
C THR A 212 11.24 7.06 14.78
N ARG A 213 11.63 7.43 16.01
CA ARG A 213 12.90 8.14 16.30
C ARG A 213 14.16 7.41 15.84
N TYR A 214 14.10 6.09 15.67
CA TYR A 214 15.22 5.25 15.24
C TYR A 214 15.20 4.94 13.75
N SER A 215 14.30 5.56 12.98
CA SER A 215 14.18 5.32 11.53
C SER A 215 15.28 6.00 10.70
N GLU A 216 16.13 6.83 11.31
CA GLU A 216 17.29 7.49 10.67
C GLU A 216 16.94 8.20 9.34
N GLY A 217 15.76 8.83 9.29
CA GLY A 217 15.30 9.54 8.08
C GLY A 217 14.72 8.64 7.00
N GLN A 218 14.51 7.35 7.27
CA GLN A 218 13.72 6.44 6.45
C GLN A 218 12.27 6.32 6.96
N ARG A 219 11.36 5.91 6.09
CA ARG A 219 9.99 5.52 6.46
C ARG A 219 9.95 4.04 6.81
N MET A 220 9.14 3.69 7.80
CA MET A 220 8.79 2.28 8.03
C MET A 220 7.75 1.86 7.00
N VAL A 221 7.97 0.71 6.39
CA VAL A 221 7.06 0.07 5.42
C VAL A 221 6.28 -1.09 6.08
N GLY A 222 6.82 -1.63 7.18
CA GLY A 222 6.14 -2.61 8.03
C GLY A 222 6.78 -2.65 9.41
N ALA A 223 5.95 -2.91 10.42
CA ALA A 223 6.36 -3.13 11.81
C ALA A 223 5.60 -4.34 12.36
N TYR A 224 6.35 -5.37 12.76
CA TYR A 224 5.82 -6.67 13.14
C TYR A 224 6.25 -6.99 14.56
N ILE A 225 5.29 -7.36 15.41
CA ILE A 225 5.60 -7.85 16.76
C ILE A 225 6.25 -9.23 16.60
N LEU A 226 7.53 -9.32 16.95
CA LEU A 226 8.29 -10.56 16.97
C LEU A 226 7.95 -11.40 18.20
N THR A 227 7.91 -10.75 19.35
CA THR A 227 7.60 -11.33 20.66
C THR A 227 7.35 -10.20 21.67
N THR A 228 7.10 -10.52 22.93
CA THR A 228 7.01 -9.56 24.03
C THR A 228 8.01 -9.89 25.12
N VAL A 229 8.41 -8.87 25.88
CA VAL A 229 9.27 -8.99 27.07
C VAL A 229 8.54 -8.33 28.23
N ASN A 230 8.38 -9.06 29.33
CA ASN A 230 7.75 -8.52 30.52
C ASN A 230 8.71 -7.57 31.25
N ASP A 231 8.26 -6.34 31.51
CA ASP A 231 8.95 -5.33 32.29
C ASP A 231 7.94 -4.67 33.25
N PRO A 232 7.88 -5.11 34.52
CA PRO A 232 6.91 -4.59 35.49
C PRO A 232 7.16 -3.12 35.88
N GLU A 233 8.39 -2.65 35.70
CA GLU A 233 8.84 -1.28 36.03
C GLU A 233 8.73 -0.33 34.82
N ALA A 234 8.36 -0.84 33.64
CA ALA A 234 8.12 -0.03 32.46
C ALA A 234 7.06 1.04 32.72
N GLU A 235 7.22 2.25 32.16
CA GLU A 235 6.24 3.34 32.30
C GLU A 235 4.93 3.05 31.57
N GLN A 236 4.96 2.16 30.57
CA GLN A 236 3.80 1.76 29.79
C GLN A 236 2.74 1.06 30.67
N GLU A 237 1.47 1.23 30.33
CA GLU A 237 0.36 0.53 31.01
C GLU A 237 0.48 -0.99 30.84
N ASN A 238 0.72 -1.44 29.61
CA ASN A 238 1.00 -2.84 29.32
C ASN A 238 2.47 -3.15 29.65
N LYS A 239 2.69 -4.10 30.56
CA LYS A 239 4.02 -4.55 30.99
C LYS A 239 4.65 -5.57 30.05
N ASP A 240 3.89 -6.14 29.12
CA ASP A 240 4.42 -7.00 28.07
C ASP A 240 4.84 -6.14 26.87
N ILE A 241 6.09 -5.69 26.90
CA ILE A 241 6.63 -4.74 25.94
C ILE A 241 6.99 -5.47 24.63
N PRO A 242 6.43 -5.06 23.48
CA PRO A 242 6.69 -5.73 22.21
C PRO A 242 8.11 -5.50 21.72
N VAL A 243 8.73 -6.56 21.22
CA VAL A 243 9.96 -6.57 20.41
C VAL A 243 9.54 -6.57 18.95
N TYR A 244 10.13 -5.69 18.13
CA TYR A 244 9.68 -5.50 16.76
C TYR A 244 10.71 -5.93 15.73
N VAL A 245 10.26 -6.53 14.64
CA VAL A 245 10.96 -6.48 13.35
C VAL A 245 10.33 -5.35 12.54
N THR A 246 11.16 -4.46 12.02
CA THR A 246 10.71 -3.37 11.14
C THR A 246 11.47 -3.42 9.83
N VAL A 247 10.77 -3.12 8.75
CA VAL A 247 11.35 -2.93 7.42
C VAL A 247 11.22 -1.47 7.01
N LEU A 248 12.31 -0.90 6.49
CA LEU A 248 12.44 0.53 6.23
C LEU A 248 12.83 0.78 4.77
N SER A 249 12.41 1.93 4.27
CA SER A 249 12.68 2.38 2.90
C SER A 249 12.92 3.90 2.88
N PRO A 250 13.70 4.43 1.93
CA PRO A 250 13.81 5.87 1.74
C PRO A 250 12.45 6.53 1.47
N TYR A 251 12.36 7.84 1.72
CA TYR A 251 11.23 8.67 1.27
C TYR A 251 11.32 8.96 -0.24
N LYS A 252 11.35 7.89 -1.04
CA LYS A 252 11.38 7.94 -2.50
C LYS A 252 10.33 6.98 -3.06
N ALA A 253 9.50 7.50 -3.96
CA ALA A 253 8.54 6.72 -4.70
C ALA A 253 9.20 6.07 -5.92
N GLY A 254 8.62 4.97 -6.41
CA GLY A 254 9.11 4.26 -7.59
C GLY A 254 10.41 3.51 -7.41
N LEU A 255 10.67 3.09 -6.17
CA LEU A 255 11.72 2.11 -5.92
C LEU A 255 11.29 0.73 -6.44
N PRO A 256 12.20 -0.07 -7.02
CA PRO A 256 11.91 -1.40 -7.57
C PRO A 256 11.84 -2.50 -6.49
N TYR A 257 11.92 -2.10 -5.22
CA TYR A 257 11.90 -2.95 -4.04
C TYR A 257 11.04 -2.30 -2.95
N ASP A 258 10.62 -3.11 -1.98
CA ASP A 258 9.74 -2.64 -0.93
C ASP A 258 10.48 -1.89 0.17
N PHE A 259 11.61 -2.46 0.60
CA PHE A 259 12.46 -1.96 1.68
C PHE A 259 13.93 -2.24 1.36
N ASP A 260 14.82 -1.39 1.87
CA ASP A 260 16.28 -1.55 1.72
C ASP A 260 16.99 -1.84 3.05
N GLN A 261 16.21 -1.92 4.13
CA GLN A 261 16.70 -2.09 5.47
C GLN A 261 15.73 -2.91 6.33
N VAL A 262 16.29 -3.81 7.14
CA VAL A 262 15.60 -4.52 8.22
C VAL A 262 16.25 -4.16 9.56
N ARG A 263 15.43 -3.87 10.58
CA ARG A 263 15.88 -3.66 11.96
C ARG A 263 15.07 -4.52 12.92
N VAL A 264 15.72 -4.99 13.99
CA VAL A 264 15.03 -5.56 15.14
C VAL A 264 15.25 -4.66 16.35
N PHE A 265 14.15 -4.20 16.95
CA PHE A 265 14.17 -3.38 18.15
C PHE A 265 13.83 -4.25 19.36
N THR A 266 14.80 -4.43 20.25
CA THR A 266 14.63 -5.18 21.49
C THR A 266 14.42 -4.22 22.66
N TRP A 267 13.66 -4.64 23.67
CA TRP A 267 13.44 -3.85 24.87
C TRP A 267 14.52 -4.16 25.93
N ASN A 268 15.18 -3.12 26.44
CA ASN A 268 16.12 -3.25 27.54
C ASN A 268 15.41 -2.99 28.88
N VAL A 269 15.04 -4.08 29.57
CA VAL A 269 14.33 -4.05 30.87
C VAL A 269 15.09 -3.26 31.95
N LYS A 270 16.43 -3.17 31.89
CA LYS A 270 17.21 -2.42 32.88
C LYS A 270 17.26 -0.92 32.63
N LYS A 271 16.99 -0.50 31.39
CA LYS A 271 17.08 0.90 30.95
C LYS A 271 15.72 1.47 30.51
N HIS A 272 14.67 0.65 30.56
CA HIS A 272 13.31 0.93 30.11
C HIS A 272 13.27 1.65 28.76
N ARG A 273 14.01 1.12 27.76
CA ARG A 273 14.04 1.68 26.41
C ARG A 273 14.34 0.65 25.34
N TYR A 274 13.94 0.97 24.12
CA TYR A 274 14.32 0.23 22.93
C TYR A 274 15.80 0.40 22.58
N GLU A 275 16.42 -0.70 22.15
CA GLU A 275 17.77 -0.76 21.58
C GLU A 275 17.73 -1.50 20.23
N THR A 276 18.66 -1.20 19.33
CA THR A 276 18.78 -1.90 18.06
C THR A 276 19.50 -3.24 18.27
N GLY A 277 18.74 -4.34 18.32
CA GLY A 277 19.27 -5.70 18.48
C GLY A 277 19.80 -6.31 17.17
N PHE A 278 19.32 -5.82 16.02
CA PHE A 278 19.79 -6.23 14.70
C PHE A 278 19.58 -5.12 13.67
N ARG A 279 20.49 -5.05 12.71
CA ARG A 279 20.41 -4.15 11.57
C ARG A 279 21.02 -4.82 10.35
N GLU A 280 20.25 -4.86 9.27
CA GLU A 280 20.72 -5.17 7.93
C GLU A 280 20.27 -4.05 6.99
N HIS A 281 21.13 -3.64 6.07
CA HIS A 281 20.85 -2.56 5.14
C HIS A 281 21.51 -2.86 3.79
N ASN A 282 21.19 -2.04 2.79
CA ASN A 282 21.70 -2.18 1.42
C ASN A 282 21.26 -3.51 0.77
N ILE A 283 19.96 -3.78 0.84
CA ILE A 283 19.32 -4.95 0.22
C ILE A 283 18.18 -4.48 -0.69
N GLU A 284 17.77 -5.31 -1.63
CA GLU A 284 16.52 -5.11 -2.38
C GLU A 284 15.48 -6.06 -1.80
N GLY A 285 14.77 -5.62 -0.76
CA GLY A 285 13.84 -6.43 0.02
C GLY A 285 12.41 -6.39 -0.49
N TYR A 286 11.71 -7.52 -0.39
CA TYR A 286 10.31 -7.67 -0.81
C TYR A 286 9.45 -8.26 0.29
N LEU A 287 8.22 -7.77 0.36
CA LEU A 287 7.19 -8.23 1.27
C LEU A 287 6.57 -9.57 0.79
N PRO A 288 5.92 -10.35 1.67
CA PRO A 288 5.73 -10.12 3.11
C PRO A 288 6.95 -10.49 3.97
N VAL A 289 6.98 -9.95 5.19
CA VAL A 289 7.80 -10.49 6.29
C VAL A 289 6.97 -11.51 7.07
N ASP A 290 7.46 -12.75 7.16
CA ASP A 290 6.84 -13.80 7.97
C ASP A 290 7.40 -13.76 9.38
N VAL A 291 6.55 -13.89 10.40
CA VAL A 291 6.94 -13.94 11.82
C VAL A 291 6.24 -15.11 12.48
N LYS A 292 7.01 -15.98 13.16
CA LYS A 292 6.49 -17.17 13.83
C LYS A 292 7.40 -17.64 14.96
N MET A 293 6.89 -18.54 15.79
CA MET A 293 7.72 -19.33 16.70
C MET A 293 8.21 -20.58 15.95
N ALA A 294 9.53 -20.78 15.85
CA ALA A 294 10.10 -21.93 15.17
C ALA A 294 11.34 -22.48 15.89
N LYS A 295 11.58 -23.79 15.70
CA LYS A 295 12.85 -24.43 16.07
C LYS A 295 13.89 -24.14 14.99
N ASP A 296 15.17 -24.23 15.34
CA ASP A 296 16.22 -24.24 14.33
C ASP A 296 16.28 -25.66 13.73
N PRO A 297 15.97 -25.83 12.44
CA PRO A 297 15.92 -27.15 11.81
C PRO A 297 17.31 -27.79 11.64
N TYR A 298 18.39 -27.01 11.81
CA TYR A 298 19.76 -27.46 11.59
C TYR A 298 20.57 -27.60 12.88
N GLY A 299 20.17 -26.87 13.93
CA GLY A 299 20.86 -26.87 15.20
C GLY A 299 20.55 -28.12 16.04
N LYS A 300 21.59 -28.66 16.69
CA LYS A 300 21.49 -29.85 17.58
C LYS A 300 21.52 -29.49 19.07
N SER A 301 21.67 -28.22 19.43
CA SER A 301 21.73 -27.78 20.82
C SER A 301 20.33 -27.76 21.48
N PRO A 302 20.23 -27.83 22.81
CA PRO A 302 18.96 -27.63 23.51
C PRO A 302 18.29 -26.30 23.16
N THR A 303 19.09 -25.24 22.99
CA THR A 303 18.63 -23.93 22.49
C THR A 303 18.00 -24.06 21.11
N ALA A 304 18.66 -24.75 20.17
CA ALA A 304 18.15 -24.94 18.81
C ALA A 304 16.80 -25.70 18.78
N ALA A 305 16.65 -26.72 19.64
CA ALA A 305 15.44 -27.53 19.74
C ALA A 305 14.24 -26.82 20.41
N THR A 306 14.48 -25.74 21.14
CA THR A 306 13.43 -24.91 21.76
C THR A 306 12.84 -23.98 20.70
N PRO A 307 11.51 -23.88 20.53
CA PRO A 307 10.92 -22.86 19.65
C PRO A 307 11.26 -21.45 20.10
N ALA A 308 11.67 -20.56 19.19
CA ALA A 308 11.91 -19.15 19.50
C ALA A 308 11.37 -18.23 18.40
N PRO A 309 11.22 -16.93 18.67
CA PRO A 309 10.73 -15.96 17.71
C PRO A 309 11.62 -15.93 16.48
N THR A 310 11.04 -16.12 15.32
CA THR A 310 11.71 -16.27 14.03
C THR A 310 11.02 -15.38 13.02
N PHE A 311 11.81 -14.70 12.20
CA PHE A 311 11.29 -13.93 11.09
C PHE A 311 12.01 -14.26 9.79
N THR A 312 11.27 -14.20 8.68
CA THR A 312 11.78 -14.46 7.34
C THR A 312 11.38 -13.33 6.42
N TYR A 313 12.30 -12.90 5.57
CA TYR A 313 12.02 -11.94 4.50
C TYR A 313 12.74 -12.34 3.22
N ARG A 314 12.33 -11.74 2.11
CA ARG A 314 12.88 -12.01 0.78
C ARG A 314 13.72 -10.84 0.30
N VAL A 315 14.80 -11.15 -0.41
CA VAL A 315 15.62 -10.18 -1.14
C VAL A 315 15.82 -10.63 -2.58
N LEU A 316 16.07 -9.69 -3.48
CA LEU A 316 16.40 -10.03 -4.87
C LEU A 316 17.69 -10.86 -4.93
N SER A 317 17.70 -11.91 -5.75
CA SER A 317 18.94 -12.65 -6.06
C SER A 317 19.85 -11.80 -6.94
N ASP A 318 21.16 -11.92 -6.80
CA ASP A 318 22.14 -11.32 -7.73
C ASP A 318 22.09 -11.93 -9.15
N GLU A 319 21.49 -13.11 -9.29
CA GLU A 319 21.19 -13.75 -10.57
C GLU A 319 19.91 -13.19 -11.23
N ALA A 320 19.11 -12.39 -10.52
CA ALA A 320 17.91 -11.79 -11.08
C ALA A 320 18.23 -10.51 -11.86
N GLY A 321 17.48 -10.27 -12.94
CA GLY A 321 17.53 -8.99 -13.64
C GLY A 321 16.88 -7.85 -12.83
N PRO A 322 17.03 -6.59 -13.29
CA PRO A 322 16.40 -5.45 -12.64
C PRO A 322 14.87 -5.59 -12.65
N VAL A 323 14.23 -5.23 -11.54
CA VAL A 323 12.77 -5.25 -11.42
C VAL A 323 12.19 -3.96 -11.99
N ILE A 324 11.26 -4.10 -12.94
CA ILE A 324 10.58 -2.99 -13.61
C ILE A 324 9.10 -3.07 -13.23
N PRO A 325 8.51 -2.03 -12.61
CA PRO A 325 7.08 -2.00 -12.34
C PRO A 325 6.25 -2.14 -13.62
N ASP A 326 5.15 -2.87 -13.54
CA ASP A 326 4.20 -2.98 -14.65
C ASP A 326 3.65 -1.60 -15.04
N PRO A 327 3.69 -1.18 -16.31
CA PRO A 327 3.35 0.19 -16.70
C PRO A 327 1.85 0.52 -16.59
N VAL A 328 0.98 -0.48 -16.48
CA VAL A 328 -0.48 -0.31 -16.43
C VAL A 328 -0.99 -0.44 -14.99
N THR A 329 -0.55 -1.46 -14.29
CA THR A 329 -1.01 -1.80 -12.93
C THR A 329 -0.09 -1.23 -11.86
N GLY A 330 1.16 -0.89 -12.22
CA GLY A 330 2.19 -0.49 -11.28
C GLY A 330 2.73 -1.63 -10.41
N ALA A 331 2.29 -2.87 -10.63
CA ALA A 331 2.68 -4.01 -9.82
C ALA A 331 4.20 -4.24 -9.84
N ILE A 332 4.79 -4.46 -8.67
CA ILE A 332 6.21 -4.79 -8.52
C ILE A 332 6.30 -6.30 -8.28
N VAL A 333 6.73 -7.04 -9.30
CA VAL A 333 6.92 -8.50 -9.21
C VAL A 333 8.41 -8.80 -9.29
N PRO A 334 9.06 -9.22 -8.18
CA PRO A 334 10.46 -9.59 -8.22
C PRO A 334 10.66 -10.86 -9.05
N GLY A 335 11.84 -10.98 -9.67
CA GLY A 335 12.28 -12.21 -10.29
C GLY A 335 12.67 -13.26 -9.24
N LYS A 336 13.85 -13.88 -9.41
CA LYS A 336 14.37 -14.83 -8.42
C LYS A 336 14.69 -14.10 -7.10
N THR A 337 14.16 -14.62 -5.99
CA THR A 337 14.42 -14.09 -4.65
C THR A 337 15.16 -15.11 -3.78
N VAL A 338 15.86 -14.60 -2.77
CA VAL A 338 16.52 -15.37 -1.72
C VAL A 338 15.79 -15.12 -0.42
N GLU A 339 15.38 -16.19 0.26
CA GLU A 339 14.79 -16.11 1.59
C GLU A 339 15.89 -16.03 2.66
N LYS A 340 15.72 -15.10 3.59
CA LYS A 340 16.60 -14.91 4.74
C LYS A 340 15.81 -15.10 6.02
N THR A 341 16.13 -16.17 6.73
CA THR A 341 15.49 -16.53 7.99
C THR A 341 16.41 -16.21 9.16
N TYR A 342 15.84 -15.55 10.16
CA TYR A 342 16.52 -15.14 11.37
C TYR A 342 15.71 -15.54 12.59
N ARG A 343 16.42 -15.87 13.65
CA ARG A 343 15.85 -16.30 14.92
C ARG A 343 16.41 -15.48 16.07
N LEU A 344 15.53 -15.05 16.97
CA LEU A 344 15.88 -14.33 18.18
C LEU A 344 16.19 -15.34 19.30
N GLU A 345 17.43 -15.31 19.80
CA GLU A 345 17.88 -16.09 20.95
C GLU A 345 18.27 -15.12 22.08
N GLY A 346 17.37 -14.95 23.05
CA GLY A 346 17.48 -13.87 24.03
C GLY A 346 17.41 -12.51 23.34
N ASN A 347 18.50 -11.75 23.36
CA ASN A 347 18.62 -10.45 22.67
C ASN A 347 19.46 -10.51 21.39
N LEU A 348 19.92 -11.70 20.98
CA LEU A 348 20.76 -11.88 19.80
C LEU A 348 19.95 -12.43 18.63
N VAL A 349 20.00 -11.74 17.50
CA VAL A 349 19.41 -12.22 16.25
C VAL A 349 20.44 -13.04 15.50
N ARG A 350 20.11 -14.31 15.21
CA ARG A 350 20.97 -15.26 14.49
C ARG A 350 20.35 -15.65 13.16
N ARG A 351 21.17 -15.66 12.11
CA ARG A 351 20.75 -16.16 10.79
C ARG A 351 20.69 -17.68 10.82
N ILE A 352 19.59 -18.25 10.34
CA ILE A 352 19.43 -19.69 10.14
C ILE A 352 19.86 -20.03 8.72
N LEU A 353 20.83 -20.92 8.59
CA LEU A 353 21.28 -21.49 7.32
C LEU A 353 21.67 -22.97 7.53
N PRO A 354 21.52 -23.82 6.51
CA PRO A 354 22.03 -25.19 6.57
C PRO A 354 23.53 -25.22 6.90
N PRO A 355 24.03 -26.18 7.69
CA PRO A 355 25.44 -26.23 8.04
C PRO A 355 26.30 -26.46 6.79
N GLY A 356 27.38 -25.70 6.64
CA GLY A 356 28.32 -25.84 5.54
C GLY A 356 27.87 -25.23 4.20
N THR A 357 26.69 -24.61 4.12
CA THR A 357 26.27 -23.88 2.92
C THR A 357 26.75 -22.44 2.93
N GLN A 358 27.13 -21.94 1.76
CA GLN A 358 27.43 -20.52 1.57
C GLN A 358 26.11 -19.76 1.43
N ALA A 359 26.03 -18.56 1.99
CA ALA A 359 24.87 -17.71 1.81
C ALA A 359 24.68 -17.41 0.31
N PRO A 360 23.46 -17.58 -0.25
CA PRO A 360 23.19 -17.21 -1.63
C PRO A 360 23.53 -15.72 -1.89
N GLY A 361 23.88 -15.42 -3.14
CA GLY A 361 24.09 -14.06 -3.59
C GLY A 361 22.80 -13.25 -3.63
N GLU A 362 22.90 -11.96 -3.32
CA GLU A 362 21.75 -11.05 -3.25
C GLU A 362 22.10 -9.73 -3.95
N ALA A 363 21.09 -9.08 -4.52
CA ALA A 363 21.25 -7.75 -5.09
C ALA A 363 21.37 -6.70 -3.99
N HIS A 364 22.00 -5.59 -4.32
CA HIS A 364 22.30 -4.50 -3.41
C HIS A 364 22.01 -3.16 -4.09
N VAL A 365 21.32 -2.26 -3.39
CA VAL A 365 20.97 -0.92 -3.87
C VAL A 365 22.22 -0.13 -4.26
N GLU A 366 23.24 -0.19 -3.41
CA GLU A 366 24.56 0.37 -3.62
C GLU A 366 25.59 -0.73 -3.87
N PRO A 367 26.56 -0.51 -4.77
CA PRO A 367 27.59 -1.49 -5.07
C PRO A 367 28.42 -1.81 -3.82
N VAL A 368 28.52 -3.10 -3.48
CA VAL A 368 29.34 -3.54 -2.36
C VAL A 368 30.81 -3.36 -2.71
N SER A 369 31.50 -2.43 -2.02
CA SER A 369 32.93 -2.17 -2.19
C SER A 369 33.77 -3.45 -2.14
N GLU A 370 34.83 -3.55 -2.96
CA GLU A 370 35.70 -4.73 -3.06
C GLU A 370 36.31 -5.15 -1.71
N LYS A 371 36.66 -4.19 -0.85
CA LYS A 371 37.14 -4.46 0.52
C LYS A 371 36.11 -5.21 1.37
N LYS A 372 34.83 -4.88 1.25
CA LYS A 372 33.74 -5.60 1.97
C LYS A 372 33.52 -7.00 1.39
N LYS A 373 33.62 -7.16 0.06
CA LYS A 373 33.56 -8.48 -0.61
C LYS A 373 34.72 -9.39 -0.14
N ALA A 374 35.94 -8.88 -0.11
CA ALA A 374 37.12 -9.60 0.37
C ALA A 374 37.03 -9.97 1.86
N ALA A 375 36.51 -9.07 2.71
CA ALA A 375 36.29 -9.36 4.13
C ALA A 375 35.22 -10.42 4.39
N LYS A 376 34.14 -10.42 3.59
CA LYS A 376 33.08 -11.46 3.65
C LYS A 376 33.64 -12.82 3.22
N ALA A 377 34.35 -12.88 2.09
CA ALA A 377 35.02 -14.09 1.61
C ALA A 377 36.04 -14.64 2.62
N ALA A 378 36.82 -13.78 3.29
CA ALA A 378 37.78 -14.19 4.31
C ALA A 378 37.12 -14.74 5.59
N LYS A 379 35.95 -14.21 6.00
CA LYS A 379 35.17 -14.75 7.13
C LYS A 379 34.57 -16.12 6.79
N GLU A 380 34.03 -16.29 5.58
CA GLU A 380 33.49 -17.56 5.10
C GLU A 380 34.60 -18.64 4.98
N ALA A 381 35.79 -18.26 4.52
CA ALA A 381 36.95 -19.15 4.45
C ALA A 381 37.50 -19.55 5.84
N LYS A 382 37.45 -18.66 6.84
CA LYS A 382 37.86 -18.98 8.23
C LYS A 382 36.86 -19.90 8.94
N GLY A 383 35.57 -19.82 8.62
CA GLY A 383 34.54 -20.74 9.15
C GLY A 383 34.75 -22.19 8.69
N LYS A 384 35.19 -22.39 7.44
CA LYS A 384 35.50 -23.73 6.89
C LYS A 384 36.75 -24.40 7.48
N LYS A 385 37.65 -23.64 8.13
CA LYS A 385 38.90 -24.17 8.72
C LYS A 385 38.81 -24.54 10.20
N LYS A 386 37.64 -24.37 10.84
CA LYS A 386 37.43 -24.65 12.28
C LYS A 386 36.53 -25.85 12.57
N HIS A 387 36.27 -26.69 11.58
CA HIS A 387 35.61 -27.98 11.76
C HIS A 387 36.56 -29.12 11.45
#